data_AF-A0AAV7XAW3-F1
#
_entry.id   AF-A0AAV7XAW3-F1
#
_cell.length_a   1.000
_cell.length_b   1.000
_cell.length_c   1.000
_cell.angle_alpha   90.00
_cell.angle_beta   90.00
_cell.angle_gamma   90.00
#
_symmetry.space_group_name_H-M   'P 1'
#
loop_
_entity.id
_entity.type
_entity.pdbx_description
1 polymer ?
#
loop_
_entity_poly.entity_id
_entity_poly.type
_entity_poly.pdbx_seq_one_letter_code
_entity_poly.pdbx_strand_id
1 'polypeptide(L)'
;MGQTIAPFGSVDVIEEDHKSGLGPRGIGDPDDMTLRSKEILVHIPRYQKKAAEYKCQNLSDEYEECLKKHTLPFSCRDKFAEYVECVHHWSFDIEYREQITQEYLNIRQEYRKTGRRRLGRALKGETYVTESQFKGFQV
;
A
#
# COMPACT_ATOMS: atom_id res chain seq x y z
N MET A 1 -5.26 -15.26 -40.11
CA MET A 1 -5.88 -15.66 -38.84
C MET A 1 -4.86 -15.41 -37.74
N GLY A 2 -5.00 -14.31 -37.00
CA GLY A 2 -4.10 -13.97 -35.91
C GLY A 2 -4.88 -13.15 -34.91
N GLN A 3 -5.40 -13.82 -33.88
CA GLN A 3 -6.15 -13.18 -32.80
C GLN A 3 -5.14 -12.46 -31.89
N THR A 4 -5.23 -11.14 -31.83
CA THR A 4 -4.59 -10.34 -30.79
C THR A 4 -5.36 -10.51 -29.48
N ILE A 5 -4.69 -11.09 -28.49
CA ILE A 5 -5.16 -11.15 -27.11
C ILE A 5 -4.87 -9.79 -26.48
N ALA A 6 -5.91 -9.03 -26.13
CA ALA A 6 -5.78 -7.78 -25.39
C ALA A 6 -5.45 -8.09 -23.92
N PRO A 7 -4.37 -7.54 -23.35
CA PRO A 7 -4.08 -7.71 -21.94
C PRO A 7 -4.78 -6.61 -21.13
N PHE A 8 -5.54 -7.04 -20.13
CA PHE A 8 -6.10 -6.26 -19.02
C PHE A 8 -7.24 -5.29 -19.36
N GLY A 9 -8.36 -5.53 -18.66
CA GLY A 9 -9.58 -4.75 -18.74
C GLY A 9 -9.31 -3.27 -18.51
N SER A 10 -9.91 -2.46 -19.38
CA SER A 10 -10.03 -1.03 -19.28
C SER A 10 -10.69 -0.64 -17.95
N VAL A 11 -9.88 -0.41 -16.92
CA VAL A 11 -10.25 0.55 -15.90
C VAL A 11 -10.19 1.88 -16.61
N ASP A 12 -11.36 2.47 -16.90
CA ASP A 12 -11.47 3.78 -17.52
C ASP A 12 -10.64 4.76 -16.70
N VAL A 13 -9.47 5.12 -17.24
CA VAL A 13 -8.59 6.13 -16.66
C VAL A 13 -9.29 7.44 -16.93
N ILE A 14 -10.16 7.86 -16.01
CA ILE A 14 -10.78 9.17 -16.06
C ILE A 14 -9.65 10.18 -15.80
N GLU A 15 -9.15 10.78 -16.87
CA GLU A 15 -8.29 11.95 -16.80
C GLU A 15 -9.19 13.14 -16.41
N GLU A 16 -9.49 13.30 -15.11
CA GLU A 16 -10.21 14.48 -14.63
C GLU A 16 -9.50 15.23 -13.49
N ASP A 17 -9.29 16.50 -13.84
CA ASP A 17 -9.07 17.73 -13.11
C ASP A 17 -9.16 17.68 -11.58
N HIS A 18 -8.17 18.29 -10.93
CA HIS A 18 -8.21 18.54 -9.49
C HIS A 18 -9.34 19.55 -9.20
N LYS A 19 -10.55 19.08 -8.89
CA LYS A 19 -11.59 19.90 -8.24
C LYS A 19 -11.20 20.18 -6.78
N SER A 20 -10.08 20.88 -6.59
CA SER A 20 -9.73 21.54 -5.34
C SER A 20 -10.84 22.55 -4.99
N GLY A 21 -11.30 22.52 -3.74
CA GLY A 21 -12.40 23.37 -3.26
C GLY A 21 -13.68 22.63 -2.87
N LEU A 22 -13.80 21.33 -3.16
CA LEU A 22 -14.88 20.49 -2.63
C LEU A 22 -14.52 19.93 -1.24
N GLY A 23 -15.53 19.73 -0.40
CA GLY A 23 -15.42 19.13 0.94
C GLY A 23 -15.09 20.12 2.08
N PRO A 24 -15.24 19.68 3.35
CA PRO A 24 -15.18 20.52 4.55
C PRO A 24 -13.82 21.18 4.82
N ARG A 25 -12.76 20.71 4.14
CA ARG A 25 -11.38 21.20 4.28
C ARG A 25 -10.78 21.72 2.98
N GLY A 26 -11.54 21.75 1.88
CA GLY A 26 -11.07 22.21 0.56
C GLY A 26 -10.01 21.32 -0.10
N ILE A 27 -9.76 20.12 0.42
CA ILE A 27 -8.75 19.15 -0.07
C ILE A 27 -9.37 18.00 -0.88
N GLY A 28 -10.61 18.16 -1.32
CA GLY A 28 -11.37 17.21 -2.13
C GLY A 28 -12.60 16.65 -1.41
N ASP A 29 -13.51 16.08 -2.20
CA ASP A 29 -14.76 15.49 -1.73
C ASP A 29 -14.52 14.19 -0.92
N PRO A 30 -14.95 14.11 0.35
CA PRO A 30 -14.87 12.88 1.13
C PRO A 30 -15.64 11.67 0.60
N ASP A 31 -16.71 11.90 -0.16
CA ASP A 31 -17.61 10.84 -0.61
C ASP A 31 -17.26 10.34 -2.03
N ASP A 32 -16.28 10.99 -2.67
CA ASP A 32 -15.64 10.49 -3.89
C ASP A 32 -14.83 9.23 -3.58
N MET A 33 -15.31 8.09 -4.11
CA MET A 33 -14.69 6.77 -4.02
C MET A 33 -13.97 6.34 -5.30
N THR A 34 -13.81 7.26 -6.26
CA THR A 34 -13.10 6.97 -7.52
C THR A 34 -11.59 6.96 -7.29
N LEU A 35 -10.87 6.17 -8.07
CA LEU A 35 -9.41 6.12 -8.04
C LEU A 35 -8.82 6.94 -9.17
N ARG A 36 -7.86 7.80 -8.83
CA ARG A 36 -7.09 8.60 -9.77
C ARG A 36 -5.96 7.77 -10.36
N SER A 37 -5.51 8.11 -11.56
CA SER A 37 -4.40 7.42 -12.24
C SER A 37 -3.15 7.31 -11.36
N LYS A 38 -2.81 8.39 -10.63
CA LYS A 38 -1.68 8.39 -9.69
C LYS A 38 -1.89 7.44 -8.52
N GLU A 39 -3.12 7.28 -8.05
CA GLU A 39 -3.45 6.36 -6.96
C GLU A 39 -3.32 4.92 -7.41
N ILE A 40 -3.83 4.60 -8.60
CA ILE A 40 -3.77 3.28 -9.23
C ILE A 40 -2.32 2.86 -9.54
N LEU A 41 -1.54 3.78 -10.12
CA LEU A 41 -0.21 3.48 -10.65
C LEU A 41 0.91 3.62 -9.61
N VAL A 42 0.72 4.46 -8.58
CA VAL A 42 1.79 4.81 -7.63
C VAL A 42 1.39 4.53 -6.19
N HIS A 43 0.27 5.09 -5.71
CA HIS A 43 -0.04 5.01 -4.28
C HIS A 43 -0.42 3.61 -3.83
N ILE A 44 -1.39 2.96 -4.48
CA ILE A 44 -1.86 1.62 -4.11
C ILE A 44 -0.72 0.59 -4.22
N PRO A 45 0.07 0.51 -5.32
CA PRO A 45 1.18 -0.44 -5.38
C PRO A 45 2.24 -0.20 -4.30
N ARG A 46 2.55 1.07 -3.99
CA ARG A 46 3.49 1.41 -2.92
C ARG A 46 2.97 1.01 -1.54
N TYR A 47 1.67 1.18 -1.32
CA TYR A 47 0.99 0.73 -0.10
C TYR A 47 1.03 -0.78 0.03
N GLN A 48 0.62 -1.49 -1.02
CA GLN A 48 0.60 -2.95 -1.05
C GLN A 48 1.98 -3.53 -0.78
N LYS A 49 3.04 -2.97 -1.38
CA LYS A 49 4.42 -3.40 -1.11
C LYS A 49 4.80 -3.23 0.36
N LYS A 50 4.51 -2.07 0.97
CA LYS A 50 4.80 -1.84 2.39
C LYS A 50 3.97 -2.76 3.31
N ALA A 51 2.73 -3.00 2.93
CA ALA A 51 1.84 -3.92 3.62
C ALA A 51 2.39 -5.35 3.59
N ALA A 52 2.90 -5.79 2.43
CA ALA A 52 3.56 -7.07 2.24
C ALA A 52 4.82 -7.20 3.11
N GLU A 53 5.69 -6.17 3.14
CA GLU A 53 6.87 -6.13 4.01
C GLU A 53 6.50 -6.32 5.49
N TYR A 54 5.45 -5.64 5.96
CA TYR A 54 4.96 -5.78 7.32
C TYR A 54 4.35 -7.16 7.60
N LYS A 55 3.59 -7.72 6.66
CA LYS A 55 2.97 -9.03 6.79
C LYS A 55 4.01 -10.16 6.88
N CYS A 56 5.17 -9.96 6.27
CA CYS A 56 6.30 -10.89 6.29
C CYS A 56 7.34 -10.53 7.35
N GLN A 57 6.99 -9.71 8.36
CA GLN A 57 7.93 -9.23 9.37
C GLN A 57 8.57 -10.39 10.17
N ASN A 58 7.82 -11.44 10.47
CA ASN A 58 8.35 -12.63 11.14
C ASN A 58 9.50 -13.28 10.35
N LEU A 59 9.38 -13.38 9.03
CA LEU A 59 10.44 -13.93 8.16
C LEU A 59 11.63 -12.98 8.06
N SER A 60 11.38 -11.67 8.09
CA SER A 60 12.43 -10.65 8.19
C SER A 60 13.21 -10.79 9.49
N ASP A 61 12.52 -11.01 10.62
CA ASP A 61 13.13 -11.18 11.93
C ASP A 61 13.97 -12.45 11.98
N GLU A 62 13.49 -13.57 11.42
CA GLU A 62 14.26 -14.82 11.27
C GLU A 62 15.52 -14.63 10.42
N TYR A 63 15.40 -13.90 9.31
CA TYR A 63 16.55 -13.57 8.47
C TYR A 63 17.56 -12.69 9.22
N GLU A 64 17.11 -11.68 9.96
CA GLU A 64 17.97 -10.82 10.78
C GLU A 64 18.67 -11.62 11.90
N GLU A 65 17.96 -12.53 12.56
CA GLU A 65 18.55 -13.42 13.55
C GLU A 65 19.63 -14.32 12.95
N CYS A 66 19.44 -14.79 11.71
CA CYS A 66 20.46 -15.55 11.01
C CYS A 66 21.70 -14.69 10.75
N LEU A 67 21.53 -13.45 10.27
CA LEU A 67 22.64 -12.52 10.02
C LEU A 67 23.43 -12.18 11.29
N LYS A 68 22.79 -12.17 12.46
CA LYS A 68 23.46 -11.97 13.75
C LYS A 68 24.34 -13.15 14.16
N LYS A 69 24.03 -14.37 13.71
CA LYS A 69 24.74 -15.61 14.08
C LYS A 69 25.86 -15.96 13.10
N HIS A 70 25.84 -15.44 11.88
CA HIS A 70 26.79 -15.80 10.83
C HIS A 70 27.51 -14.57 10.25
N THR A 71 28.82 -14.68 10.05
CA THR A 71 29.64 -13.63 9.43
C THR A 71 29.56 -13.61 7.90
N LEU A 72 29.11 -14.71 7.29
CA LEU A 72 28.96 -14.82 5.84
C LEU A 72 27.49 -14.69 5.45
N PRO A 73 27.11 -13.73 4.58
CA PRO A 73 25.72 -13.51 4.19
C PRO A 73 25.12 -14.70 3.42
N PHE A 74 25.95 -15.53 2.81
CA PHE A 74 25.50 -16.71 2.07
C PHE A 74 24.92 -17.81 2.96
N SER A 75 25.25 -17.81 4.26
CA SER A 75 24.70 -18.77 5.24
C SER A 75 23.21 -18.58 5.50
N CYS A 76 22.64 -17.42 5.13
CA CYS A 76 21.25 -17.07 5.39
C CYS A 76 20.40 -16.96 4.11
N ARG A 77 20.87 -17.52 2.99
CA ARG A 77 20.18 -17.43 1.69
C ARG A 77 18.77 -18.00 1.72
N ASP A 78 18.55 -19.11 2.42
CA ASP A 78 17.24 -19.76 2.47
C ASP A 78 16.22 -18.88 3.19
N LYS A 79 16.63 -18.30 4.34
CA LYS A 79 15.80 -17.33 5.09
C LYS A 79 15.52 -16.06 4.32
N PHE A 80 16.50 -15.57 3.57
CA PHE A 80 16.28 -14.45 2.67
C PHE A 80 15.30 -14.78 1.54
N ALA A 81 15.42 -15.98 0.94
CA ALA A 81 14.52 -16.44 -0.12
C ALA A 81 13.07 -16.58 0.38
N GLU A 82 12.87 -17.16 1.56
CA GLU A 82 11.56 -17.26 2.22
C GLU A 82 10.92 -15.87 2.41
N TYR A 83 11.69 -14.90 2.93
CA TYR A 83 11.22 -13.53 3.10
C TYR A 83 10.85 -12.87 1.76
N VAL A 84 11.72 -12.98 0.75
CA VAL A 84 11.50 -12.40 -0.58
C VAL A 84 10.28 -13.01 -1.26
N GLU A 85 10.10 -14.33 -1.15
CA GLU A 85 8.95 -15.04 -1.71
C GLU A 85 7.64 -14.59 -1.05
N CYS A 86 7.63 -14.44 0.28
CA CYS A 86 6.48 -13.92 1.00
C CYS A 86 6.11 -12.50 0.54
N VAL A 87 7.10 -11.59 0.47
CA VAL A 87 6.85 -10.20 0.05
C VAL A 87 6.38 -10.15 -1.40
N HIS A 88 6.97 -10.97 -2.27
CA HIS A 88 6.57 -11.08 -3.67
C HIS A 88 5.12 -11.56 -3.79
N HIS A 89 4.75 -12.64 -3.11
CA HIS A 89 3.39 -13.18 -3.12
C HIS A 89 2.36 -12.10 -2.78
N TRP A 90 2.52 -11.42 -1.63
CA TRP A 90 1.57 -10.37 -1.21
C TRP A 90 1.64 -9.09 -2.06
N SER A 91 2.76 -8.81 -2.71
CA SER A 91 2.89 -7.64 -3.61
C SER A 91 2.13 -7.80 -4.92
N PHE A 92 1.86 -9.04 -5.34
CA PHE A 92 1.15 -9.36 -6.59
C PHE A 92 -0.23 -10.00 -6.37
N ASP A 93 -0.60 -10.27 -5.12
CA ASP A 93 -1.92 -10.82 -4.78
C ASP A 93 -3.04 -9.82 -5.09
N ILE A 94 -4.03 -10.28 -5.87
CA ILE A 94 -5.12 -9.42 -6.39
C ILE A 94 -6.15 -9.13 -5.30
N GLU A 95 -6.54 -10.14 -4.52
CA GLU A 95 -7.50 -9.99 -3.44
C GLU A 95 -6.96 -9.03 -2.37
N TYR A 96 -5.67 -9.16 -2.07
CA TYR A 96 -4.98 -8.28 -1.15
C TYR A 96 -4.89 -6.85 -1.69
N ARG A 97 -4.67 -6.69 -3.00
CA ARG A 97 -4.70 -5.37 -3.63
C ARG A 97 -6.07 -4.71 -3.48
N GLU A 98 -7.17 -5.45 -3.61
CA GLU A 98 -8.52 -4.93 -3.38
C GLU A 98 -8.72 -4.50 -1.93
N GLN A 99 -8.28 -5.30 -0.96
CA GLN A 99 -8.34 -4.96 0.47
C GLN A 99 -7.57 -3.66 0.78
N ILE A 100 -6.33 -3.56 0.30
CA ILE A 100 -5.48 -2.36 0.47
C ILE A 100 -6.09 -1.15 -0.24
N THR A 101 -6.75 -1.35 -1.37
CA THR A 101 -7.45 -0.28 -2.10
C THR A 101 -8.62 0.27 -1.27
N GLN A 102 -9.42 -0.60 -0.66
CA GLN A 102 -10.51 -0.17 0.22
C GLN A 102 -9.99 0.57 1.45
N GLU A 103 -8.91 0.07 2.06
CA GLU A 103 -8.27 0.75 3.19
C GLU A 103 -7.71 2.12 2.79
N TYR A 104 -7.08 2.23 1.62
CA TYR A 104 -6.61 3.49 1.06
C TYR A 104 -7.75 4.51 0.90
N LEU A 105 -8.89 4.09 0.34
CA LEU A 105 -10.07 4.93 0.17
C LEU A 105 -10.65 5.41 1.51
N ASN A 106 -10.69 4.53 2.51
CA ASN A 106 -11.17 4.87 3.86
C ASN A 106 -10.27 5.94 4.51
N ILE A 107 -8.94 5.75 4.47
CA ILE A 107 -7.97 6.72 4.99
C ILE A 107 -8.07 8.04 4.22
N ARG A 108 -8.30 7.98 2.90
CA ARG A 108 -8.46 9.17 2.04
C ARG A 108 -9.71 9.95 2.39
N GLN A 109 -10.83 9.26 2.58
CA GLN A 109 -12.06 9.86 3.04
C GLN A 109 -11.84 10.56 4.39
N GLU A 110 -11.22 9.90 5.36
CA GLU A 110 -10.96 10.48 6.67
C GLU A 110 -10.02 11.70 6.56
N TYR A 111 -8.97 11.62 5.74
CA TYR A 111 -8.10 12.76 5.48
C TYR A 111 -8.86 13.93 4.88
N ARG A 112 -9.74 13.70 3.90
CA ARG A 112 -10.58 14.75 3.28
C ARG A 112 -11.60 15.34 4.27
N LYS A 113 -12.14 14.54 5.19
CA LYS A 113 -13.03 15.01 6.28
C LYS A 113 -12.27 15.83 7.33
N THR A 114 -11.12 15.35 7.79
CA THR A 114 -10.47 15.85 9.01
C THR A 114 -9.28 16.77 8.76
N GLY A 115 -8.56 16.60 7.66
CA GLY A 115 -7.31 17.29 7.33
C GLY A 115 -6.07 16.82 8.10
N ARG A 116 -6.13 15.69 8.82
CA ARG A 116 -5.01 15.22 9.68
C ARG A 116 -3.79 14.82 8.84
N ARG A 117 -2.68 15.57 8.96
CA ARG A 117 -1.44 15.38 8.17
C ARG A 117 -0.83 13.99 8.28
N ARG A 118 -1.00 13.30 9.41
CA ARG A 118 -0.48 11.95 9.61
C ARG A 118 -1.15 10.92 8.68
N LEU A 119 -2.46 11.01 8.50
CA LEU A 119 -3.20 10.22 7.51
C LEU A 119 -2.76 10.61 6.10
N GLY A 120 -2.49 11.90 5.86
CA GLY A 120 -1.89 12.35 4.59
C GLY A 120 -0.52 11.73 4.29
N ARG A 121 0.31 11.50 5.31
CA ARG A 121 1.60 10.78 5.16
C ARG A 121 1.37 9.28 4.95
N ALA A 122 0.38 8.70 5.64
CA ALA A 122 -0.05 7.34 5.35
C ALA A 122 -0.40 7.23 3.86
N LEU A 123 -1.29 8.09 3.33
CA LEU A 123 -1.75 8.10 1.93
C LEU A 123 -0.64 8.23 0.88
N LYS A 124 0.51 8.76 1.27
CA LYS A 124 1.70 8.83 0.42
C LYS A 124 2.57 7.57 0.47
N GLY A 125 2.16 6.58 1.25
CA GLY A 125 2.97 5.42 1.60
C GLY A 125 4.23 5.85 2.34
N GLU A 126 4.19 6.91 3.15
CA GLU A 126 5.32 7.35 3.99
C GLU A 126 5.27 6.67 5.36
N THR A 127 4.08 6.46 5.92
CA THR A 127 3.87 5.80 7.22
C THR A 127 2.76 4.76 7.12
N TYR A 128 3.06 3.46 7.22
CA TYR A 128 2.06 2.39 7.04
C TYR A 128 1.18 2.14 8.29
N VAL A 129 1.40 2.83 9.41
CA VAL A 129 0.65 2.54 10.64
C VAL A 129 -0.83 2.94 10.46
N THR A 130 -1.68 1.94 10.30
CA THR A 130 -3.13 2.04 10.27
C THR A 130 -3.64 2.32 11.69
N GLU A 131 -4.74 3.06 11.84
CA GLU A 131 -5.26 3.45 13.16
C GLU A 131 -5.60 2.27 14.08
N SER A 132 -5.89 1.08 13.53
CA SER A 132 -6.13 -0.14 14.31
C SER A 132 -4.90 -0.56 15.14
N GLN A 133 -3.70 -0.14 14.75
CA GLN A 133 -2.45 -0.38 15.47
C GLN A 133 -2.00 0.83 16.32
N PHE A 134 -2.73 1.96 16.29
CA PHE A 134 -2.38 3.18 17.03
C PHE A 134 -2.92 3.25 18.46
N LYS A 135 -3.68 2.25 18.93
CA LYS A 135 -4.14 2.18 20.34
C LYS A 135 -2.99 2.18 21.38
N GLY A 136 -1.73 2.06 20.95
CA GLY A 136 -0.54 2.09 21.82
C GLY A 136 0.25 3.39 21.89
N PHE A 137 -0.11 4.46 21.17
CA PHE A 137 0.56 5.76 21.31
C PHE A 137 -0.45 6.80 21.75
N GLN A 138 -0.59 6.92 23.07
CA GLN A 138 -1.24 8.06 23.69
C GLN A 138 -0.40 9.32 23.46
N VAL A 139 -1.13 10.41 23.16
CA VAL A 139 -0.81 11.85 23.12
C VAL A 139 0.61 12.26 23.47
#